data_AF-A0A1Q6LTE3-F1
#
_entry.id   AF-A0A1Q6LTE3-F1
#
_cell.length_a   1.000
_cell.length_b   1.000
_cell.length_c   1.000
_cell.angle_alpha   90.00
_cell.angle_beta   90.00
_cell.angle_gamma   90.00
#
_symmetry.space_group_name_H-M   'P 1'
#
loop_
_entity.id
_entity.type
_entity.pdbx_description
1 polymer ?
#
loop_
_entity_poly.entity_id
_entity_poly.type
_entity_poly.pdbx_seq_one_letter_code
_entity_poly.pdbx_strand_id
1 'polypeptide(L)'
;QDIDRLAAAQYFAQLSYELAAEEQPAPELLRLLLNTLHLLCKGTKPLVQIKAVFELRALSISGYMPNILACANCGTYETPVMYFDVDGGCIYCENCPKAGAVAVPKTVMTAVRYICLTEPGRIFGFALSPEQMALLGRVTEQYTLRRLDRRFTTLEFYKSLQAGDATT
;
A
#
# COMPACT_ATOMS: atom_id res chain seq x y z
N GLN A 1 14.16 -11.94 11.49
CA GLN A 1 14.09 -12.42 10.07
C GLN A 1 12.89 -13.34 9.80
N ASP A 2 12.76 -14.51 10.44
CA ASP A 2 11.55 -15.36 10.23
C ASP A 2 10.31 -14.80 10.92
N ILE A 3 10.47 -14.22 12.11
CA ILE A 3 9.35 -13.65 12.87
C ILE A 3 8.72 -12.43 12.17
N ASP A 4 9.53 -11.59 11.50
CA ASP A 4 9.03 -10.41 10.78
C ASP A 4 8.19 -10.81 9.57
N ARG A 5 8.62 -11.84 8.84
CA ARG A 5 7.89 -12.40 7.70
C ARG A 5 6.60 -13.06 8.15
N LEU A 6 6.64 -13.79 9.27
CA LEU A 6 5.45 -14.38 9.87
C LEU A 6 4.45 -13.30 10.31
N ALA A 7 4.91 -12.25 11.00
CA ALA A 7 4.06 -11.14 11.42
C ALA A 7 3.44 -10.40 10.22
N ALA A 8 4.23 -10.17 9.16
CA ALA A 8 3.72 -9.61 7.91
C ALA A 8 2.66 -10.52 7.27
N ALA A 9 2.90 -11.84 7.21
CA ALA A 9 1.95 -12.80 6.68
C ALA A 9 0.64 -12.82 7.47
N GLN A 10 0.71 -12.76 8.81
CA GLN A 10 -0.47 -12.66 9.68
C GLN A 10 -1.26 -11.38 9.39
N TYR A 11 -0.58 -10.24 9.21
CA TYR A 11 -1.23 -9.00 8.82
C TYR A 11 -1.90 -9.07 7.46
N PHE A 12 -1.25 -9.66 6.46
CA PHE A 12 -1.85 -9.82 5.14
C PHE A 12 -3.06 -10.75 5.17
N ALA A 13 -3.03 -11.80 5.99
CA ALA A 13 -4.17 -12.67 6.21
C ALA A 13 -5.33 -11.94 6.89
N GLN A 14 -5.06 -11.16 7.97
CA GLN A 14 -6.09 -10.35 8.62
C GLN A 14 -6.70 -9.33 7.66
N LEU A 15 -5.88 -8.58 6.93
CA LEU A 15 -6.36 -7.60 5.95
C LEU A 15 -7.20 -8.27 4.85
N SER A 16 -6.80 -9.46 4.38
CA SER A 16 -7.60 -10.22 3.40
C SER A 16 -8.95 -10.63 3.96
N TYR A 17 -8.98 -11.10 5.21
CA TYR A 17 -10.20 -11.48 5.91
C TYR A 17 -11.17 -10.30 6.04
N GLU A 18 -10.65 -9.12 6.39
CA GLU A 18 -11.44 -7.89 6.53
C GLU A 18 -11.99 -7.36 5.20
N LEU A 19 -11.29 -7.62 4.09
CA LEU A 19 -11.68 -7.15 2.75
C LEU A 19 -12.58 -8.13 2.01
N ALA A 20 -12.53 -9.41 2.34
CA ALA A 20 -13.35 -10.43 1.70
C ALA A 20 -14.82 -10.28 2.13
N ALA A 21 -15.73 -10.30 1.17
CA ALA A 21 -17.15 -10.38 1.47
C ALA A 21 -17.51 -11.77 1.98
N GLU A 22 -18.33 -11.82 3.04
CA GLU A 22 -18.76 -13.07 3.66
C GLU A 22 -19.49 -13.97 2.66
N GLU A 23 -19.14 -15.25 2.65
CA GLU A 23 -19.70 -16.28 1.75
C GLU A 23 -19.54 -15.99 0.24
N GLN A 24 -18.70 -15.04 -0.15
CA GLN A 24 -18.44 -14.72 -1.55
C GLN A 24 -17.02 -15.14 -1.97
N PRO A 25 -16.85 -15.71 -3.18
CA PRO A 25 -15.53 -16.01 -3.69
C PRO A 25 -14.74 -14.73 -3.99
N ALA A 26 -13.51 -14.64 -3.49
CA ALA A 26 -12.58 -13.54 -3.75
C ALA A 26 -11.29 -14.03 -4.44
N PRO A 27 -11.36 -14.57 -5.68
CA PRO A 27 -10.23 -15.26 -6.32
C PRO A 27 -9.03 -14.34 -6.58
N GLU A 28 -9.26 -13.06 -6.88
CA GLU A 28 -8.17 -12.09 -7.10
C GLU A 28 -7.42 -11.76 -5.82
N LEU A 29 -8.14 -11.53 -4.71
CA LEU A 29 -7.56 -11.29 -3.40
C LEU A 29 -6.79 -12.52 -2.90
N LEU A 30 -7.36 -13.72 -3.10
CA LEU A 30 -6.67 -14.98 -2.76
C LEU A 30 -5.38 -15.15 -3.57
N ARG A 31 -5.41 -14.89 -4.88
CA ARG A 31 -4.19 -14.94 -5.72
C ARG A 31 -3.14 -13.93 -5.24
N LEU A 32 -3.55 -12.71 -4.89
CA LEU A 32 -2.64 -11.70 -4.33
C LEU A 32 -2.00 -12.18 -3.03
N LEU A 33 -2.80 -12.73 -2.10
CA LEU A 33 -2.32 -13.26 -0.83
C LEU A 33 -1.31 -14.39 -1.04
N LEU A 34 -1.65 -15.39 -1.86
CA LEU A 34 -0.76 -16.53 -2.12
C LEU A 34 0.57 -16.10 -2.76
N ASN A 35 0.53 -15.19 -3.74
CA ASN A 35 1.73 -14.66 -4.37
C ASN A 35 2.59 -13.87 -3.37
N THR A 36 1.95 -13.10 -2.49
CA THR A 36 2.62 -12.34 -1.43
C THR A 36 3.29 -13.27 -0.41
N LEU A 37 2.60 -14.32 0.04
CA LEU A 37 3.14 -15.32 0.95
C LEU A 37 4.35 -16.05 0.33
N HIS A 38 4.25 -16.44 -0.94
CA HIS A 38 5.37 -17.02 -1.68
C HIS A 38 6.57 -16.08 -1.75
N LEU A 39 6.33 -14.79 -1.99
CA LEU A 39 7.38 -13.78 -2.05
C LEU A 39 8.04 -13.56 -0.69
N LEU A 40 7.28 -13.59 0.41
CA LEU A 40 7.80 -13.55 1.78
C LEU A 40 8.73 -14.74 2.04
N CYS A 41 8.34 -15.95 1.67
CA CYS A 41 9.16 -17.15 1.82
C CYS A 41 10.47 -17.05 1.03
N LYS A 42 10.43 -16.52 -0.19
CA LYS A 42 11.64 -16.31 -1.02
C LYS A 42 12.57 -15.25 -0.47
N GLY A 43 12.06 -14.22 0.22
CA GLY A 43 12.87 -13.15 0.79
C GLY A 43 13.56 -12.26 -0.25
N THR A 44 13.10 -12.23 -1.50
CA THR A 44 13.75 -11.52 -2.62
C THR A 44 13.43 -10.03 -2.68
N LYS A 45 12.53 -9.54 -1.82
CA LYS A 45 12.07 -8.14 -1.81
C LYS A 45 11.99 -7.61 -0.37
N PRO A 46 12.23 -6.32 -0.14
CA PRO A 46 12.10 -5.71 1.18
C PRO A 46 10.67 -5.83 1.72
N LEU A 47 10.51 -6.10 3.02
CA LEU A 47 9.18 -6.24 3.65
C LEU A 47 8.31 -4.99 3.49
N VAL A 48 8.91 -3.79 3.59
CA VAL A 48 8.21 -2.51 3.40
C VAL A 48 7.58 -2.43 2.00
N GLN A 49 8.29 -2.91 0.96
CA GLN A 49 7.76 -2.96 -0.39
C GLN A 49 6.61 -3.95 -0.50
N ILE A 50 6.79 -5.16 0.03
CA ILE A 50 5.76 -6.20 -0.02
C ILE A 50 4.47 -5.71 0.66
N LYS A 51 4.60 -5.11 1.85
CA LYS A 51 3.49 -4.53 2.60
C LYS A 51 2.78 -3.43 1.82
N ALA A 52 3.51 -2.44 1.31
CA ALA A 52 2.90 -1.32 0.60
C ALA A 52 2.16 -1.75 -0.67
N VAL A 53 2.74 -2.68 -1.43
CA VAL A 53 2.11 -3.26 -2.63
C VAL A 53 0.86 -4.04 -2.25
N PHE A 54 0.94 -4.88 -1.21
CA PHE A 54 -0.18 -5.70 -0.77
C PHE A 54 -1.36 -4.85 -0.32
N GLU A 55 -1.13 -3.88 0.58
CA GLU A 55 -2.15 -2.97 1.10
C GLU A 55 -2.93 -2.26 0.00
N LEU A 56 -2.20 -1.54 -0.87
CA LEU A 56 -2.83 -0.73 -1.90
C LEU A 56 -3.50 -1.59 -2.99
N ARG A 57 -2.89 -2.73 -3.36
CA ARG A 57 -3.51 -3.64 -4.34
C ARG A 57 -4.74 -4.34 -3.76
N ALA A 58 -4.70 -4.78 -2.51
CA ALA A 58 -5.83 -5.44 -1.86
C ALA A 58 -7.04 -4.48 -1.76
N LEU A 59 -6.82 -3.23 -1.36
CA LEU A 59 -7.86 -2.18 -1.41
C LEU A 59 -8.40 -1.97 -2.81
N SER A 60 -7.53 -1.89 -3.81
CA SER A 60 -7.94 -1.65 -5.20
C SER A 60 -8.83 -2.77 -5.74
N ILE A 61 -8.46 -4.03 -5.51
CA ILE A 61 -9.25 -5.22 -5.88
C ILE A 61 -10.60 -5.22 -5.15
N SER A 62 -10.63 -4.71 -3.92
CA SER A 62 -11.82 -4.71 -3.06
C SER A 62 -12.72 -3.47 -3.26
N GLY A 63 -12.55 -2.73 -4.35
CA GLY A 63 -13.40 -1.58 -4.70
C GLY A 63 -13.01 -0.25 -4.04
N TYR A 64 -11.89 -0.21 -3.33
CA TYR A 64 -11.34 0.99 -2.68
C TYR A 64 -10.15 1.57 -3.44
N MET A 65 -10.12 1.45 -4.77
CA MET A 65 -9.04 2.05 -5.55
C MET A 65 -9.09 3.60 -5.41
N PRO A 66 -7.98 4.26 -5.04
CA PRO A 66 -7.94 5.71 -5.01
C PRO A 66 -8.01 6.29 -6.43
N ASN A 67 -8.53 7.52 -6.57
CA ASN A 67 -8.50 8.27 -7.81
C ASN A 67 -7.10 8.88 -8.03
N ILE A 68 -6.32 8.18 -8.84
CA ILE A 68 -4.87 8.41 -9.06
C ILE A 68 -4.52 8.83 -10.49
N LEU A 69 -5.52 9.05 -11.35
CA LEU A 69 -5.28 9.37 -12.75
C LEU A 69 -4.79 10.81 -12.91
N ALA A 70 -5.50 11.77 -12.31
CA ALA A 70 -5.18 13.18 -12.44
C ALA A 70 -5.63 13.94 -11.18
N CYS A 71 -5.20 15.20 -11.06
CA CYS A 71 -5.64 16.11 -10.02
C CYS A 71 -7.17 16.18 -9.97
N ALA A 72 -7.76 15.89 -8.81
CA ALA A 72 -9.21 15.89 -8.62
C ALA A 72 -9.86 17.27 -8.77
N ASN A 73 -9.07 18.35 -8.68
CA ASN A 73 -9.57 19.72 -8.84
C ASN A 73 -9.50 20.23 -10.28
N CYS A 74 -8.35 20.06 -10.97
CA CYS A 74 -8.10 20.71 -12.27
C CYS A 74 -7.78 19.74 -13.41
N GLY A 75 -7.70 18.42 -13.16
CA GLY A 75 -7.42 17.42 -14.17
C GLY A 75 -5.96 17.37 -14.65
N THR A 76 -5.03 18.12 -14.03
CA THR A 76 -3.60 17.98 -14.33
C THR A 76 -3.14 16.55 -14.07
N TYR A 77 -2.62 15.90 -15.11
CA TYR A 77 -2.19 14.51 -15.05
C TYR A 77 -1.00 14.31 -14.09
N GLU A 78 0.03 15.14 -14.19
CA GLU A 78 1.26 14.96 -13.42
C GLU A 78 2.03 16.27 -13.26
N THR A 79 2.62 16.46 -12.08
CA THR A 79 3.60 17.51 -11.74
C THR A 79 4.79 16.87 -11.00
N PRO A 80 5.92 17.58 -10.80
CA PRO A 80 7.09 17.02 -10.08
C PRO A 80 6.74 16.47 -8.69
N VAL A 81 5.81 17.13 -8.01
CA VAL A 81 5.20 16.69 -6.75
C VAL A 81 3.68 16.67 -6.92
N MET A 82 3.07 15.58 -6.47
CA MET A 82 1.61 15.47 -6.31
C MET A 82 1.30 15.36 -4.81
N TYR A 83 0.05 15.56 -4.42
CA TYR A 83 -0.43 15.43 -3.05
C TYR A 83 -1.46 14.32 -2.99
N PHE A 84 -1.22 13.30 -2.17
CA PHE A 84 -2.12 12.17 -1.97
C PHE A 84 -3.00 12.43 -0.74
N ASP A 85 -4.29 12.59 -0.95
CA ASP A 85 -5.28 12.72 0.13
C ASP A 85 -5.68 11.34 0.63
N VAL A 86 -5.12 10.96 1.78
CA VAL A 86 -5.35 9.63 2.39
C VAL A 86 -6.76 9.47 2.95
N ASP A 87 -7.46 10.57 3.23
CA ASP A 87 -8.83 10.53 3.74
C ASP A 87 -9.83 10.48 2.57
N GLY A 88 -9.62 11.32 1.56
CA GLY A 88 -10.47 11.40 0.37
C GLY A 88 -10.19 10.35 -0.71
N GLY A 89 -8.99 9.74 -0.72
CA GLY A 89 -8.57 8.81 -1.77
C GLY A 89 -8.39 9.46 -3.14
N CYS A 90 -7.98 10.73 -3.17
CA CYS A 90 -7.76 11.50 -4.39
C CYS A 90 -6.34 12.04 -4.44
N ILE A 91 -5.89 12.45 -5.63
CA ILE A 91 -4.62 13.15 -5.81
C ILE A 91 -4.85 14.59 -6.25
N TYR A 92 -3.91 15.48 -5.89
CA TYR A 92 -3.93 16.89 -6.25
C TYR A 92 -2.55 17.33 -6.75
N CYS A 93 -2.50 18.25 -7.71
CA CYS A 93 -1.24 18.80 -8.19
C CYS A 93 -0.72 19.93 -7.28
N GLU A 94 0.49 20.39 -7.53
CA GLU A 94 1.12 21.49 -6.78
C GLU A 94 0.39 22.83 -6.86
N ASN A 95 -0.43 23.03 -7.89
CA ASN A 95 -1.26 24.24 -8.06
C ASN A 95 -2.63 24.13 -7.37
N CYS A 96 -2.97 22.97 -6.80
CA CYS A 96 -4.24 22.74 -6.11
C CYS A 96 -4.01 22.02 -4.77
N PRO A 97 -3.11 22.52 -3.89
CA PRO A 97 -2.73 21.80 -2.68
C PRO A 97 -3.94 21.58 -1.78
N LYS A 98 -4.08 20.35 -1.28
CA LYS A 98 -5.14 19.96 -0.35
C LYS A 98 -4.56 19.88 1.06
N ALA A 99 -5.14 20.62 2.00
CA ALA A 99 -4.74 20.56 3.40
C ALA A 99 -4.87 19.12 3.94
N GLY A 100 -3.83 18.63 4.62
CA GLY A 100 -3.76 17.26 5.14
C GLY A 100 -3.29 16.20 4.14
N ALA A 101 -3.25 16.51 2.83
CA ALA A 101 -2.73 15.57 1.84
C ALA A 101 -1.19 15.45 1.91
N VAL A 102 -0.70 14.24 1.70
CA VAL A 102 0.73 13.91 1.80
C VAL A 102 1.42 14.22 0.49
N ALA A 103 2.47 15.06 0.52
CA ALA A 103 3.31 15.32 -0.65
C ALA A 103 4.03 14.03 -1.08
N VAL A 104 3.88 13.66 -2.35
CA VAL A 104 4.45 12.48 -2.98
C VAL A 104 5.19 12.90 -4.25
N PRO A 105 6.52 12.67 -4.32
CA PRO A 105 7.28 12.91 -5.55
C PRO A 105 6.72 12.07 -6.71
N LYS A 106 6.94 12.54 -7.94
CA LYS A 106 6.53 11.83 -9.16
C LYS A 106 6.91 10.34 -9.15
N THR A 107 8.10 9.97 -8.68
CA THR A 107 8.55 8.58 -8.58
C THR A 107 7.63 7.70 -7.70
N VAL A 108 7.20 8.23 -6.55
CA VAL A 108 6.28 7.54 -5.65
C VAL A 108 4.87 7.50 -6.24
N MET A 109 4.42 8.57 -6.89
CA MET A 109 3.14 8.59 -7.60
C MET A 109 3.11 7.55 -8.74
N THR A 110 4.22 7.40 -9.48
CA THR A 110 4.37 6.35 -10.49
C THR A 110 4.29 4.97 -9.86
N ALA A 111 4.88 4.75 -8.68
CA ALA A 111 4.77 3.48 -7.96
C ALA A 111 3.32 3.20 -7.51
N VAL A 112 2.60 4.19 -6.98
CA VAL A 112 1.17 4.09 -6.64
C VAL A 112 0.36 3.69 -7.87
N ARG A 113 0.55 4.39 -9.00
CA ARG A 113 -0.10 4.07 -10.27
C ARG A 113 0.24 2.68 -10.78
N TYR A 114 1.50 2.29 -10.70
CA TYR A 114 1.97 0.96 -11.08
C TYR A 114 1.30 -0.12 -10.23
N ILE A 115 1.20 0.10 -8.91
CA ILE A 115 0.55 -0.82 -7.98
C ILE A 115 -0.95 -0.93 -8.23
N CYS A 116 -1.65 0.10 -8.71
CA CYS A 116 -3.09 0.02 -8.97
C CYS A 116 -3.43 -0.49 -10.38
N LEU A 117 -2.69 -0.05 -11.40
CA LEU A 117 -3.11 -0.17 -12.81
C LEU A 117 -2.42 -1.30 -13.58
N THR A 118 -1.34 -1.88 -13.04
CA THR A 118 -0.59 -2.95 -13.73
C THR A 118 -1.25 -4.31 -13.51
N GLU A 119 -1.02 -5.27 -14.41
CA GLU A 119 -1.40 -6.66 -14.20
C GLU A 119 -0.75 -7.28 -12.94
N PRO A 120 -1.46 -8.15 -12.18
CA PRO A 120 -1.00 -8.66 -10.87
C PRO A 120 0.38 -9.31 -10.87
N GLY A 121 0.79 -9.95 -11.98
CA GLY A 121 2.08 -10.63 -12.07
C GLY A 121 3.30 -9.72 -12.01
N ARG A 122 3.14 -8.40 -12.21
CA ARG A 122 4.27 -7.45 -12.28
C ARG A 122 4.34 -6.48 -11.11
N ILE A 123 3.33 -6.41 -10.25
CA ILE A 123 3.17 -5.31 -9.27
C ILE A 123 4.30 -5.17 -8.23
N PHE A 124 5.12 -6.21 -8.04
CA PHE A 124 6.32 -6.19 -7.18
C PHE A 124 7.62 -5.83 -7.94
N GLY A 125 7.52 -5.58 -9.25
CA GLY A 125 8.62 -5.46 -10.21
C GLY A 125 9.28 -4.08 -10.30
N PHE A 126 9.13 -3.22 -9.29
CA PHE A 126 9.76 -1.90 -9.25
C PHE A 126 10.74 -1.77 -8.08
N ALA A 127 11.54 -0.71 -8.09
CA ALA A 127 12.44 -0.32 -7.02
C ALA A 127 12.35 1.19 -6.79
N LEU A 128 12.57 1.63 -5.55
CA LEU A 128 12.62 3.02 -5.13
C LEU A 128 13.83 3.20 -4.21
N SER A 129 14.24 4.46 -3.97
CA SER A 129 15.19 4.74 -2.89
C SER A 129 14.58 4.35 -1.53
N PRO A 130 15.40 4.10 -0.49
CA PRO A 130 14.89 3.76 0.85
C PRO A 130 13.90 4.81 1.39
N GLU A 131 14.19 6.09 1.19
CA GLU A 131 13.33 7.21 1.60
C GLU A 131 11.97 7.18 0.88
N GLN A 132 11.99 6.99 -0.45
CA GLN A 132 10.77 6.92 -1.25
C GLN A 132 9.95 5.67 -0.94
N MET A 133 10.60 4.55 -0.63
CA MET A 133 9.94 3.32 -0.19
C MET A 133 9.26 3.49 1.17
N ALA A 134 9.92 4.15 2.12
CA ALA A 134 9.33 4.48 3.42
C ALA A 134 8.14 5.43 3.28
N LEU A 135 8.23 6.43 2.40
CA LEU A 135 7.11 7.32 2.08
C LEU A 135 5.93 6.53 1.47
N LEU A 136 6.19 5.66 0.48
CA LEU A 136 5.16 4.81 -0.11
C LEU A 136 4.48 3.95 0.97
N GLY A 137 5.26 3.24 1.80
CA GLY A 137 4.72 2.40 2.86
C GLY A 137 3.89 3.16 3.90
N ARG A 138 4.25 4.42 4.21
CA ARG A 138 3.45 5.29 5.08
C ARG A 138 2.13 5.69 4.42
N VAL A 139 2.16 6.10 3.15
CA VAL A 139 0.96 6.54 2.42
C VAL A 139 -0.03 5.38 2.26
N THR A 140 0.42 4.19 1.87
CA THR A 140 -0.46 3.03 1.71
C THR A 140 -1.04 2.55 3.04
N GLU A 141 -0.25 2.57 4.12
CA GLU A 141 -0.71 2.22 5.46
C GLU A 141 -1.78 3.21 5.94
N GLN A 142 -1.50 4.51 5.85
CA GLN A 142 -2.46 5.54 6.25
C GLN A 142 -3.75 5.43 5.45
N TYR A 143 -3.66 5.26 4.12
CA TYR A 143 -4.84 5.07 3.28
C TYR A 143 -5.64 3.83 3.69
N THR A 144 -4.97 2.70 3.97
CA THR A 144 -5.62 1.46 4.42
C THR A 144 -6.37 1.66 5.72
N LEU A 145 -5.72 2.24 6.73
CA LEU A 145 -6.31 2.45 8.05
C LEU A 145 -7.49 3.43 7.99
N ARG A 146 -7.36 4.52 7.23
CA ARG A 146 -8.44 5.51 7.04
C ARG A 146 -9.62 4.94 6.28
N ARG A 147 -9.37 4.12 5.27
CA ARG A 147 -10.42 3.60 4.39
C ARG A 147 -11.24 2.49 5.04
N LEU A 148 -10.61 1.67 5.87
CA LEU A 148 -11.27 0.56 6.56
C LEU A 148 -11.83 0.96 7.93
N ASP A 149 -11.45 2.12 8.45
CA ASP A 149 -11.80 2.62 9.79
C ASP A 149 -11.65 1.54 10.87
N ARG A 150 -10.58 0.75 10.74
CA ARG A 150 -10.31 -0.45 11.54
C ARG A 150 -8.90 -0.45 12.07
N ARG A 151 -8.76 -1.10 13.24
CA ARG A 151 -7.50 -1.36 13.90
C ARG A 151 -7.06 -2.80 13.64
N PHE A 152 -5.81 -2.98 13.23
CA PHE A 152 -5.22 -4.29 12.94
C PHE A 152 -4.20 -4.65 14.00
N THR A 153 -4.55 -5.55 14.92
CA THR A 153 -3.65 -6.00 15.98
C THR A 153 -2.39 -6.67 15.42
N THR A 154 -2.50 -7.38 14.30
CA THR A 154 -1.35 -7.99 13.62
C THR A 154 -0.42 -6.94 13.00
N LEU A 155 -0.96 -5.80 12.53
CA LEU A 155 -0.14 -4.69 12.03
C LEU A 155 0.64 -4.05 13.18
N GLU A 156 0.01 -3.87 14.33
CA GLU A 156 0.68 -3.35 15.53
C GLU A 156 1.79 -4.26 16.00
N PHE A 157 1.54 -5.57 16.02
CA PHE A 157 2.56 -6.57 16.32
C PHE A 157 3.72 -6.50 15.32
N TYR A 158 3.45 -6.50 14.02
CA TYR A 158 4.47 -6.34 12.98
C TYR A 158 5.31 -5.07 13.18
N LYS A 159 4.68 -3.94 13.51
CA LYS A 159 5.37 -2.67 13.76
C LYS A 159 6.20 -2.70 15.06
N SER A 160 5.73 -3.40 16.10
CA SER A 160 6.47 -3.51 17.36
C SER A 160 7.81 -4.22 17.20
N LEU A 161 7.87 -5.22 16.32
CA LEU A 161 9.11 -5.93 15.99
C LEU A 161 10.10 -5.00 15.28
N GLN A 162 9.62 -4.18 14.35
CA GLN A 162 10.48 -3.21 13.63
C GLN A 162 11.03 -2.10 14.53
N ALA A 163 10.27 -1.71 15.56
CA ALA A 163 10.73 -0.72 16.53
C ALA A 163 11.77 -1.30 17.52
N GLY A 164 11.64 -2.58 17.87
CA GLY A 164 12.61 -3.28 18.73
C GLY A 164 13.99 -3.39 18.09
N ASP A 165 14.06 -3.64 16.79
CA ASP A 165 15.32 -3.77 16.05
C ASP A 165 16.11 -2.44 15.92
N ALA A 166 15.47 -1.28 16.15
CA ALA A 166 16.14 0.03 16.09
C ALA A 166 16.91 0.39 17.39
N THR A 167 16.82 -0.45 18.43
CA THR A 167 17.41 -0.21 19.76
C THR A 167 18.57 -1.16 20.08
N THR A 168 19.08 -1.90 19.09
CA THR A 168 20.23 -2.82 19.21
C THR A 168 21.24 -2.55 18.12
#